data_AF-A0A2J8XEH6-F1
#
_entry.id   AF-A0A2J8XEH6-F1
#
_cell.length_a   1.000
_cell.length_b   1.000
_cell.length_c   1.000
_cell.angle_alpha   90.00
_cell.angle_beta   90.00
_cell.angle_gamma   90.00
#
_symmetry.space_group_name_H-M   'P 1'
#
loop_
_entity.id
_entity.type
_entity.pdbx_description
1 polymer ?
#
loop_
_entity_poly.entity_id
_entity_poly.type
_entity_poly.pdbx_seq_one_letter_code
_entity_poly.pdbx_strand_id
1 'polypeptide(L)'
;MRSEALLLYFTLLHFAGAGFPEDSEPISISHGNYTKQYPVFVGHKPGRNTTQRHRLDIQMIMIMNGTLYIAARDHIYTVDIDTSHTEEIYCSKKLTWKSRQADVDTCRMKGKHKDECHNFIKVLLKKNDDALFVCGTNAFNPSCRNYKMDTLEPFGDEF
;
A
#
# COMPACT_ATOMS: atom_id res chain seq x y z
N MET A 1 3.86 52.18 43.53
CA MET A 1 3.45 50.85 44.01
C MET A 1 2.49 50.11 43.06
N ARG A 2 1.47 50.73 42.46
CA ARG A 2 0.54 50.05 41.51
C ARG A 2 1.14 49.69 40.13
N SER A 3 2.08 50.47 39.62
CA SER A 3 2.65 50.27 38.27
C SER A 3 3.64 49.10 38.18
N GLU A 4 4.46 48.92 39.22
CA GLU A 4 5.43 47.83 39.35
C GLU A 4 4.74 46.45 39.34
N ALA A 5 3.59 46.34 40.01
CA ALA A 5 2.80 45.11 40.07
C ALA A 5 2.20 44.70 38.72
N LEU A 6 1.81 45.68 37.89
CA LEU A 6 1.33 45.43 36.53
C LEU A 6 2.45 44.93 35.61
N LEU A 7 3.64 45.50 35.71
CA LEU A 7 4.83 45.05 34.97
C LEU A 7 5.24 43.62 35.35
N LEU A 8 5.18 43.28 36.64
CA LEU A 8 5.38 41.91 37.13
C LEU A 8 4.33 40.92 36.60
N TYR A 9 3.07 41.35 36.51
CA TYR A 9 2.00 40.51 35.95
C TYR A 9 2.17 40.27 34.43
N PHE A 10 2.53 41.30 33.66
CA PHE A 10 2.79 41.17 32.22
C PHE A 10 4.03 40.34 31.90
N THR A 11 5.07 40.42 32.74
CA THR A 11 6.27 39.58 32.61
C THR A 11 5.96 38.12 32.94
N LEU A 12 5.23 37.84 34.03
CA LEU A 12 4.76 36.48 34.34
C LEU A 12 3.86 35.88 33.24
N LEU A 13 3.02 36.69 32.58
CA LEU A 13 2.21 36.26 31.44
C LEU A 13 3.06 35.92 30.20
N HIS A 14 4.15 36.64 29.94
CA HIS A 14 5.10 36.30 28.87
C HIS A 14 5.84 34.99 29.16
N PHE A 15 6.17 34.70 30.43
CA PHE A 15 6.77 33.42 30.83
C PHE A 15 5.76 32.26 30.91
N ALA A 16 4.46 32.55 31.02
CA ALA A 16 3.39 31.55 30.98
C ALA A 16 3.13 30.98 29.58
N GLY A 17 3.85 31.47 28.56
CA GLY A 17 3.92 30.90 27.22
C GLY A 17 4.81 29.66 27.12
N ALA A 18 4.95 28.86 28.18
CA ALA A 18 5.40 27.47 28.06
C ALA A 18 4.20 26.59 27.66
N GLY A 19 3.52 26.99 26.58
CA GLY A 19 2.44 26.23 25.97
C GLY A 19 3.02 25.07 25.18
N PHE A 20 2.23 23.99 25.06
CA PHE A 20 2.53 22.89 24.15
C PHE A 20 2.98 23.42 22.78
N PRO A 21 4.07 22.92 22.17
CA PRO A 21 4.62 23.47 20.93
C PRO A 21 3.56 23.57 19.83
N GLU A 22 3.53 24.71 19.13
CA GLU A 22 2.69 24.92 17.95
C GLU A 22 3.34 24.26 16.72
N ASP A 23 2.53 23.81 15.76
CA ASP A 23 3.01 23.22 14.53
C ASP A 23 3.76 24.26 13.68
N SER A 24 4.94 23.90 13.18
CA SER A 24 5.74 24.78 12.33
C SER A 24 5.21 24.83 10.90
N GLU A 25 5.23 26.01 10.29
CA GLU A 25 4.91 26.19 8.87
C GLU A 25 6.00 25.63 7.94
N PRO A 26 5.64 24.96 6.83
CA PRO A 26 6.60 24.43 5.88
C PRO A 26 7.23 25.54 5.03
N ILE A 27 8.47 25.30 4.55
CA ILE A 27 9.18 26.23 3.64
C ILE A 27 8.50 26.29 2.27
N SER A 28 7.94 25.17 1.79
CA SER A 28 7.32 25.07 0.47
C SER A 28 6.11 24.14 0.48
N ILE A 29 5.13 24.45 -0.37
CA ILE A 29 3.88 23.70 -0.51
C ILE A 29 3.70 23.34 -1.99
N SER A 30 3.61 22.04 -2.29
CA SER A 30 3.30 21.53 -3.63
C SER A 30 1.82 21.16 -3.73
N HIS A 31 1.05 21.98 -4.44
CA HIS A 31 -0.38 21.76 -4.63
C HIS A 31 -0.69 20.66 -5.66
N GLY A 32 -1.95 20.18 -5.65
CA GLY A 32 -2.44 19.15 -6.59
C GLY A 32 -2.26 19.50 -8.07
N ASN A 33 -2.26 20.79 -8.42
CA ASN A 33 -1.98 21.25 -9.79
C ASN A 33 -0.58 20.85 -10.28
N TYR A 34 0.38 20.75 -9.37
CA TYR A 34 1.73 20.29 -9.65
C TYR A 34 1.83 18.77 -9.54
N THR A 35 1.35 18.17 -8.44
CA THR A 35 1.56 16.74 -8.18
C THR A 35 0.74 15.81 -9.08
N LYS A 36 -0.33 16.31 -9.72
CA LYS A 36 -1.14 15.53 -10.69
C LYS A 36 -0.36 15.04 -11.91
N GLN A 37 0.80 15.62 -12.20
CA GLN A 37 1.62 15.25 -13.35
C GLN A 37 2.54 14.05 -13.05
N TYR A 38 2.63 13.62 -11.79
CA TYR A 38 3.47 12.49 -11.43
C TYR A 38 2.92 11.19 -12.01
N PRO A 39 3.80 10.27 -12.47
CA PRO A 39 3.35 9.00 -13.00
C PRO A 39 2.58 8.18 -11.97
N VAL A 40 1.48 7.55 -12.40
CA VAL A 40 0.59 6.78 -11.52
C VAL A 40 0.47 5.34 -12.00
N PHE A 41 0.59 4.41 -11.05
CA PHE A 41 0.25 3.00 -11.26
C PHE A 41 -1.23 2.74 -10.94
N VAL A 42 -1.97 2.19 -11.90
CA VAL A 42 -3.38 1.81 -11.74
C VAL A 42 -3.68 0.35 -12.09
N GLY A 43 -2.64 -0.48 -12.30
CA GLY A 43 -2.78 -1.92 -12.54
C GLY A 43 -3.02 -2.34 -13.99
N HIS A 44 -2.94 -1.42 -14.95
CA HIS A 44 -3.08 -1.73 -16.36
C HIS A 44 -1.83 -2.41 -16.93
N LYS A 45 -2.04 -3.24 -17.97
CA LYS A 45 -0.97 -3.72 -18.84
C LYS A 45 -0.90 -2.85 -20.10
N PRO A 46 0.27 -2.69 -20.71
CA PRO A 46 0.40 -1.96 -21.97
C PRO A 46 -0.54 -2.52 -23.04
N GLY A 47 -1.15 -1.65 -23.84
CA GLY A 47 -2.01 -2.04 -24.96
C GLY A 47 -3.43 -2.51 -24.60
N ARG A 48 -3.82 -2.49 -23.32
CA ARG A 48 -5.18 -2.88 -22.90
C ARG A 48 -5.99 -1.67 -22.44
N ASN A 49 -6.81 -1.14 -23.35
CA ASN A 49 -7.80 -0.10 -23.05
C ASN A 49 -9.04 -0.70 -22.36
N THR A 50 -8.88 -1.20 -21.13
CA THR A 50 -10.03 -1.55 -20.28
C THR A 50 -10.47 -0.30 -19.51
N THR A 51 -11.64 0.22 -19.85
CA THR A 51 -12.26 1.37 -19.16
C THR A 51 -12.83 0.99 -17.79
N GLN A 52 -13.04 -0.31 -17.53
CA GLN A 52 -13.56 -0.81 -16.26
C GLN A 52 -12.46 -0.88 -15.20
N ARG A 53 -12.39 0.16 -14.37
CA ARG A 53 -11.47 0.25 -13.25
C ARG A 53 -12.11 -0.37 -12.01
N HIS A 54 -11.57 -1.50 -11.56
CA HIS A 54 -11.88 -2.02 -10.24
C HIS A 54 -10.85 -1.50 -9.23
N ARG A 55 -11.26 -1.30 -7.98
CA ARG A 55 -10.33 -0.93 -6.91
C ARG A 55 -9.28 -2.03 -6.77
N LEU A 56 -8.01 -1.63 -6.70
CA LEU A 56 -6.89 -2.56 -6.54
C LEU A 56 -6.80 -3.09 -5.11
N ASP A 57 -7.21 -2.29 -4.12
CA ASP A 57 -7.11 -2.59 -2.69
C ASP A 57 -5.67 -2.96 -2.29
N ILE A 58 -4.73 -2.07 -2.62
CA ILE A 58 -3.30 -2.19 -2.32
C ILE A 58 -3.12 -2.34 -0.79
N GLN A 59 -2.29 -3.30 -0.41
CA GLN A 59 -1.98 -3.63 0.98
C GLN A 59 -0.59 -3.16 1.38
N MET A 60 0.41 -3.37 0.52
CA MET A 60 1.80 -2.97 0.76
C MET A 60 2.61 -2.93 -0.54
N ILE A 61 3.73 -2.21 -0.51
CA ILE A 61 4.70 -2.13 -1.60
C ILE A 61 6.10 -2.47 -1.10
N MET A 62 6.95 -3.01 -1.98
CA MET A 62 8.33 -3.34 -1.66
C MET A 62 9.20 -3.40 -2.91
N ILE A 63 10.48 -3.10 -2.75
CA ILE A 63 11.44 -3.06 -3.86
C ILE A 63 12.47 -4.17 -3.66
N MET A 64 12.68 -4.99 -4.70
CA MET A 64 13.66 -6.08 -4.71
C MET A 64 14.29 -6.19 -6.09
N ASN A 65 15.62 -6.14 -6.17
CA ASN A 65 16.39 -6.28 -7.42
C ASN A 65 15.84 -5.39 -8.56
N GLY A 66 15.66 -4.08 -8.33
CA GLY A 66 15.14 -3.14 -9.34
C GLY A 66 13.66 -3.31 -9.71
N THR A 67 12.95 -4.24 -9.05
CA THR A 67 11.53 -4.49 -9.28
C THR A 67 10.70 -3.99 -8.09
N LEU A 68 9.69 -3.16 -8.35
CA LEU A 68 8.66 -2.77 -7.40
C LEU A 68 7.54 -3.80 -7.41
N TYR A 69 7.28 -4.41 -6.25
CA TYR A 69 6.17 -5.31 -6.02
C TYR A 69 5.04 -4.58 -5.29
N ILE A 70 3.82 -4.77 -5.76
CA ILE A 70 2.60 -4.14 -5.24
C ILE A 70 1.64 -5.25 -4.85
N ALA A 71 1.57 -5.56 -3.56
CA ALA A 71 0.68 -6.57 -3.00
C ALA A 71 -0.71 -5.96 -2.78
N ALA A 72 -1.75 -6.65 -3.24
CA ALA A 72 -3.10 -6.12 -3.31
C ALA A 72 -4.15 -7.22 -3.09
N ARG A 73 -5.43 -6.93 -3.38
CA ARG A 73 -6.48 -7.95 -3.39
C ARG A 73 -6.31 -8.88 -4.59
N ASP A 74 -6.28 -10.17 -4.31
CA ASP A 74 -6.16 -11.30 -5.23
C ASP A 74 -4.89 -11.32 -6.09
N HIS A 75 -4.00 -10.32 -5.96
CA HIS A 75 -2.93 -10.06 -6.91
C HIS A 75 -1.66 -9.53 -6.24
N ILE A 76 -0.52 -9.85 -6.86
CA ILE A 76 0.71 -9.07 -6.74
C ILE A 76 1.07 -8.57 -8.13
N TYR A 77 1.25 -7.26 -8.27
CA TYR A 77 1.72 -6.62 -9.50
C TYR A 77 3.20 -6.32 -9.38
N THR A 78 3.93 -6.41 -10.49
CA THR A 78 5.33 -5.97 -10.55
C THR A 78 5.48 -4.83 -11.55
N VAL A 79 6.36 -3.90 -11.22
CA VAL A 79 6.81 -2.81 -12.08
C VAL A 79 8.33 -2.88 -12.13
N ASP A 80 8.86 -2.87 -13.34
CA ASP A 80 10.29 -2.71 -13.57
C ASP A 80 10.63 -1.21 -13.45
N ILE A 81 11.42 -0.86 -12.43
CA ILE A 81 11.68 0.54 -12.07
C ILE A 81 12.53 1.23 -13.15
N ASP A 82 13.43 0.48 -13.79
CA ASP A 82 14.41 1.02 -14.73
C ASP A 82 13.82 1.27 -16.12
N THR A 83 12.67 0.66 -16.43
CA THR A 83 12.03 0.79 -17.75
C THR A 83 10.72 1.59 -17.73
N SER A 84 10.29 2.06 -16.55
CA SER A 84 9.04 2.81 -16.38
C SER A 84 9.23 4.31 -16.58
N HIS A 85 9.25 4.77 -17.83
CA HIS A 85 9.45 6.19 -18.21
C HIS A 85 8.23 6.88 -18.84
N THR A 86 7.03 6.31 -18.68
CA THR A 86 5.77 6.84 -19.23
C THR A 86 4.93 7.58 -18.18
N GLU A 87 3.97 8.41 -18.62
CA GLU A 87 3.03 9.09 -17.72
C GLU A 87 2.17 8.12 -16.89
N GLU A 88 1.85 6.96 -17.45
CA GLU A 88 1.23 5.85 -16.72
C GLU A 88 2.29 4.80 -16.39
N ILE A 89 2.31 4.32 -15.15
CA ILE A 89 3.17 3.21 -14.75
C ILE A 89 2.44 1.91 -15.06
N TYR A 90 3.03 1.09 -15.92
CA TYR A 90 2.44 -0.17 -16.37
C TYR A 90 2.90 -1.38 -15.57
N CYS A 91 2.00 -2.36 -15.44
CA CYS A 91 2.30 -3.66 -14.85
C CYS A 91 3.13 -4.52 -15.80
N SER A 92 4.32 -4.91 -15.37
CA SER A 92 5.22 -5.83 -16.10
C SER A 92 4.74 -7.28 -15.97
N LYS A 93 4.67 -7.81 -14.73
CA LYS A 93 4.16 -9.16 -14.43
C LYS A 93 3.06 -9.08 -13.37
N LYS A 94 2.17 -10.08 -13.39
CA LYS A 94 1.03 -10.15 -12.46
C LYS A 94 0.85 -11.57 -11.95
N LEU A 95 0.99 -11.73 -10.64
CA LEU A 95 0.58 -12.92 -9.90
C LEU A 95 -0.92 -12.82 -9.62
N THR A 96 -1.65 -13.94 -9.76
CA THR A 96 -3.07 -14.02 -9.40
C THR A 96 -3.30 -15.17 -8.44
N TRP A 97 -3.80 -14.86 -7.25
CA TRP A 97 -4.14 -15.82 -6.22
C TRP A 97 -5.45 -15.41 -5.55
N LYS A 98 -6.55 -15.89 -6.12
CA LYS A 98 -7.90 -15.72 -5.59
C LYS A 98 -8.22 -16.82 -4.58
N SER A 99 -9.10 -16.51 -3.63
CA SER A 99 -9.73 -17.52 -2.79
C SER A 99 -10.55 -18.51 -3.61
N ARG A 100 -10.62 -19.76 -3.14
CA ARG A 100 -11.50 -20.77 -3.73
C ARG A 100 -12.94 -20.39 -3.40
N GLN A 101 -13.89 -20.76 -4.25
CA GLN A 101 -15.30 -20.40 -4.04
C GLN A 101 -15.83 -20.91 -2.70
N ALA A 102 -15.43 -22.12 -2.28
CA ALA A 102 -15.80 -22.69 -1.00
C ALA A 102 -15.33 -21.84 0.22
N ASP A 103 -14.13 -21.24 0.16
CA ASP A 103 -13.63 -20.34 1.20
C ASP A 103 -14.45 -19.04 1.24
N VAL A 104 -14.77 -18.48 0.06
CA VAL A 104 -15.60 -17.28 -0.07
C VAL A 104 -17.01 -17.52 0.48
N ASP A 105 -17.63 -18.64 0.13
CA ASP A 105 -18.95 -19.03 0.61
C ASP A 105 -18.94 -19.20 2.13
N THR A 106 -17.92 -19.87 2.67
CA THR A 106 -17.73 -20.04 4.11
C THR A 106 -17.56 -18.69 4.82
N CYS A 107 -16.75 -17.79 4.27
CA CYS A 107 -16.56 -16.43 4.78
C CYS A 107 -17.89 -15.66 4.84
N ARG A 108 -18.69 -15.75 3.79
CA ARG A 108 -20.01 -15.11 3.70
C ARG A 108 -21.01 -15.71 4.67
N MET A 109 -21.04 -17.04 4.81
CA MET A 109 -21.88 -17.73 5.78
C MET A 109 -21.56 -17.34 7.22
N LYS A 110 -20.29 -17.00 7.52
CA LYS A 110 -19.86 -16.46 8.82
C LYS A 110 -20.20 -14.97 9.03
N GLY A 111 -20.93 -14.35 8.11
CA GLY A 111 -21.46 -12.99 8.26
C GLY A 111 -20.54 -11.86 7.80
N LYS A 112 -19.39 -12.15 7.19
CA LYS A 112 -18.48 -11.13 6.65
C LYS A 112 -19.01 -10.49 5.37
N HIS A 113 -18.69 -9.23 5.11
CA HIS A 113 -19.17 -8.53 3.91
C HIS A 113 -18.55 -9.11 2.63
N LYS A 114 -19.26 -8.97 1.50
CA LYS A 114 -18.80 -9.49 0.20
C LYS A 114 -17.40 -8.98 -0.14
N ASP A 115 -17.15 -7.69 0.08
CA ASP A 115 -15.89 -7.04 -0.26
C ASP A 115 -14.73 -7.46 0.67
N GLU A 116 -15.02 -8.06 1.84
CA GLU A 116 -14.01 -8.57 2.76
C GLU A 116 -13.65 -10.04 2.47
N CYS A 117 -14.50 -10.78 1.76
CA CYS A 117 -14.33 -12.20 1.46
C CYS A 117 -13.48 -12.43 0.20
N HIS A 118 -12.29 -11.84 0.19
CA HIS A 118 -11.29 -11.97 -0.87
C HIS A 118 -9.94 -12.38 -0.28
N ASN A 119 -8.97 -12.69 -1.14
CA ASN A 119 -7.61 -12.92 -0.71
C ASN A 119 -6.81 -11.63 -0.73
N PHE A 120 -6.64 -10.97 0.41
CA PHE A 120 -5.79 -9.79 0.54
C PHE A 120 -4.38 -10.23 0.90
N ILE A 121 -3.39 -9.91 0.06
CA ILE A 121 -2.00 -10.26 0.32
C ILE A 121 -1.44 -9.39 1.45
N LYS A 122 -1.05 -10.00 2.57
CA LYS A 122 -0.57 -9.29 3.77
C LYS A 122 0.89 -9.58 4.12
N VAL A 123 1.46 -10.64 3.55
CA VAL A 123 2.87 -11.01 3.70
C VAL A 123 3.46 -11.21 2.33
N LEU A 124 4.57 -10.52 2.05
CA LEU A 124 5.38 -10.70 0.85
C LEU A 124 6.84 -10.53 1.26
N LEU A 125 7.62 -11.61 1.19
CA LEU A 125 9.01 -11.66 1.64
C LEU A 125 9.87 -12.34 0.57
N LYS A 126 11.13 -11.89 0.44
CA LYS A 126 12.15 -12.64 -0.29
C LYS A 126 12.64 -13.75 0.62
N LYS A 127 12.34 -15.00 0.25
CA LYS A 127 12.76 -16.17 1.01
C LYS A 127 14.21 -16.52 0.71
N ASN A 128 14.59 -16.44 -0.56
CA ASN A 128 15.95 -16.59 -1.08
C ASN A 128 16.02 -15.90 -2.45
N ASP A 129 17.10 -16.07 -3.21
CA ASP A 129 17.30 -15.37 -4.48
C ASP A 129 16.29 -15.74 -5.57
N ASP A 130 15.69 -16.93 -5.50
CA ASP A 130 14.79 -17.46 -6.52
C ASP A 130 13.33 -17.57 -6.06
N ALA A 131 13.03 -17.29 -4.79
CA ALA A 131 11.72 -17.54 -4.19
C ALA A 131 11.19 -16.39 -3.33
N LEU A 132 9.89 -16.16 -3.50
CA LEU A 132 9.06 -15.31 -2.66
C LEU A 132 8.23 -16.18 -1.72
N PHE A 133 8.11 -15.76 -0.46
CA PHE A 133 7.16 -16.30 0.50
C PHE A 133 6.00 -15.33 0.65
N VAL A 134 4.79 -15.80 0.37
CA VAL A 134 3.60 -14.95 0.25
C VAL A 134 2.46 -15.53 1.08
N CYS A 135 1.81 -14.70 1.90
CA CYS A 135 0.59 -15.08 2.61
C CYS A 135 -0.51 -14.05 2.37
N GLY A 136 -1.75 -14.55 2.33
CA GLY A 136 -2.93 -13.72 2.19
C GLY A 136 -4.03 -14.13 3.15
N THR A 137 -5.02 -13.25 3.31
CA THR A 137 -6.17 -13.48 4.19
C THR A 137 -7.05 -14.63 3.72
N ASN A 138 -7.00 -14.95 2.43
CA ASN A 138 -7.75 -15.99 1.73
C ASN A 138 -9.19 -16.14 2.26
N ALA A 139 -9.98 -15.07 2.17
CA ALA A 139 -11.36 -14.99 2.65
C ALA A 139 -11.53 -15.45 4.12
N PHE A 140 -10.74 -14.86 5.02
CA PHE A 140 -10.70 -15.22 6.45
C PHE A 140 -10.32 -16.68 6.72
N ASN A 141 -9.58 -17.29 5.79
CA ASN A 141 -8.93 -18.59 5.95
C ASN A 141 -7.45 -18.48 5.55
N PRO A 142 -6.62 -17.78 6.36
CA PRO A 142 -5.27 -17.39 5.96
C PRO A 142 -4.42 -18.56 5.51
N SER A 143 -3.64 -18.35 4.45
CA SER A 143 -2.73 -19.36 3.91
C SER A 143 -1.49 -18.71 3.31
N CYS A 144 -0.42 -19.51 3.18
CA CYS A 144 0.88 -19.13 2.66
C CYS A 144 1.32 -20.06 1.51
N ARG A 145 2.05 -19.49 0.53
CA ARG A 145 2.64 -20.23 -0.60
C ARG A 145 4.02 -19.70 -0.94
N ASN A 146 4.86 -20.56 -1.52
CA ASN A 146 6.09 -20.11 -2.16
C ASN A 146 5.83 -19.85 -3.65
N TYR A 147 6.44 -18.80 -4.19
CA TYR A 147 6.38 -18.44 -5.60
C TYR A 147 7.78 -18.26 -6.16
N LYS A 148 8.00 -18.69 -7.41
CA LYS A 148 9.25 -18.40 -8.09
C LYS A 148 9.34 -16.91 -8.40
N MET A 149 10.49 -16.30 -8.18
CA MET A 149 10.67 -14.85 -8.34
C MET A 149 10.66 -14.43 -9.83
N ASP A 150 11.07 -15.32 -10.73
CA ASP A 150 11.14 -15.08 -12.18
C ASP A 150 9.78 -15.22 -12.88
N THR A 151 9.02 -16.28 -12.61
CA THR A 151 7.74 -16.57 -13.27
C THR A 151 6.52 -16.11 -12.49
N LEU A 152 6.66 -15.88 -11.18
CA LEU A 152 5.56 -15.64 -10.24
C LEU A 152 4.56 -16.81 -10.18
N GLU A 153 5.02 -18.03 -10.46
CA GLU A 153 4.22 -19.25 -10.35
C GLU A 153 4.42 -19.92 -8.98
N PRO A 154 3.36 -20.50 -8.39
CA PRO A 154 3.47 -21.18 -7.11
C PRO A 154 4.25 -22.49 -7.24
N PHE A 155 4.99 -22.85 -6.19
CA PHE A 155 5.66 -24.14 -6.11
C PHE A 155 5.67 -24.68 -4.67
N GLY A 156 5.81 -26.00 -4.55
CA GLY A 156 5.72 -26.70 -3.27
C GLY A 156 4.31 -26.69 -2.69
N ASP A 157 4.20 -27.04 -1.42
CA ASP A 157 2.92 -27.12 -0.73
C ASP A 157 2.39 -25.75 -0.28
N GLU A 158 1.07 -25.68 -0.12
CA GLU A 158 0.34 -24.57 0.48
C GLU A 158 0.27 -24.82 2.00
N PHE A 159 0.70 -23.82 2.80
CA PHE A 159 0.78 -23.89 4.26
C PHE A 159 -0.31 -23.05 4.93
#